data_AF-A0A7R9L0C7-F1
#
_entry.id   AF-A0A7R9L0C7-F1
#
_cell.length_a   1.000
_cell.length_b   1.000
_cell.length_c   1.000
_cell.angle_alpha   90.00
_cell.angle_beta   90.00
_cell.angle_gamma   90.00
#
_symmetry.space_group_name_H-M   'P 1'
#
loop_
_entity.id
_entity.type
_entity.pdbx_description
1 polymer ?
#
loop_
_entity_poly.entity_id
_entity_poly.type
_entity_poly.pdbx_seq_one_letter_code
_entity_poly.pdbx_strand_id
1 'polypeptide(L)'
;GMVLMGIGYSVLACALWPMVALIIPEHQLGTAYGVMQSVQNLGLACIVLLAGYIVDEKGYIVLEIFFLCWLCYMRKRCNRLLTRLENWSHLKHRFLMNQRYIIFSK
;
A
#
# COMPACT_ATOMS: atom_id res chain seq x y z
N GLY A 1 8.43 -15.65 -6.87
CA GLY A 1 8.85 -14.23 -6.73
C GLY A 1 7.74 -13.28 -7.10
N MET A 2 7.41 -13.17 -8.40
CA MET A 2 6.42 -12.21 -8.92
C MET A 2 4.98 -12.46 -8.45
N VAL A 3 4.58 -13.72 -8.28
CA VAL A 3 3.22 -14.10 -7.84
C VAL A 3 2.88 -13.56 -6.45
N LEU A 4 3.82 -13.64 -5.49
CA LEU A 4 3.59 -13.14 -4.12
C LEU A 4 3.49 -11.60 -4.08
N MET A 5 4.25 -10.90 -4.94
CA MET A 5 4.16 -9.44 -5.09
C MET A 5 2.82 -9.04 -5.71
N GLY A 6 2.35 -9.78 -6.71
CA GLY A 6 1.04 -9.60 -7.31
C GLY A 6 -0.10 -9.83 -6.31
N ILE A 7 -0.04 -10.91 -5.53
CA ILE A 7 -1.04 -11.19 -4.48
C ILE A 7 -1.05 -10.09 -3.43
N GLY A 8 0.12 -9.64 -2.96
CA GLY A 8 0.22 -8.57 -1.97
C GLY A 8 -0.34 -7.24 -2.47
N TYR A 9 -0.06 -6.86 -3.72
CA TYR A 9 -0.59 -5.63 -4.31
C TYR A 9 -2.11 -5.70 -4.50
N SER A 10 -2.64 -6.84 -4.95
CA SER A 10 -4.08 -7.02 -5.12
C SER A 10 -4.84 -7.00 -3.79
N VAL A 11 -4.31 -7.63 -2.74
CA VAL A 11 -4.91 -7.59 -1.39
C VAL A 11 -4.86 -6.17 -0.82
N LEU A 12 -3.74 -5.47 -0.99
CA LEU A 12 -3.62 -4.06 -0.58
C LEU A 12 -4.63 -3.19 -1.32
N ALA A 13 -4.69 -3.27 -2.65
CA ALA A 13 -5.64 -2.49 -3.46
C ALA A 13 -7.10 -2.82 -3.09
N CYS A 14 -7.44 -4.10 -2.94
CA CYS A 14 -8.79 -4.54 -2.58
C CYS A 14 -9.19 -4.10 -1.16
N ALA A 15 -8.24 -3.93 -0.23
CA ALA A 15 -8.54 -3.41 1.10
C ALA A 15 -8.58 -1.87 1.15
N LEU A 16 -7.70 -1.20 0.40
CA LEU A 16 -7.48 0.24 0.54
C LEU A 16 -8.62 1.07 -0.06
N TRP A 17 -9.20 0.62 -1.17
CA TRP A 17 -10.33 1.30 -1.81
C TRP A 17 -11.62 1.28 -0.97
N PRO A 18 -12.12 0.13 -0.48
CA PRO A 18 -13.31 0.11 0.37
C PRO A 18 -13.11 0.76 1.74
N MET A 19 -11.88 0.81 2.28
CA MET A 19 -11.62 1.54 3.53
C MET A 19 -11.96 3.04 3.41
N VAL A 20 -11.74 3.64 2.24
CA VAL A 20 -12.04 5.05 2.00
C VAL A 20 -13.54 5.27 1.96
N ALA A 21 -14.28 4.33 1.36
CA ALA A 21 -15.73 4.35 1.33
C ALA A 21 -16.38 4.23 2.72
N LEU A 22 -15.69 3.60 3.68
CA LEU A 22 -16.18 3.45 5.06
C LEU A 22 -15.87 4.66 5.96
N ILE A 23 -14.85 5.45 5.61
CA ILE A 23 -14.39 6.60 6.42
C ILE A 23 -15.05 7.91 5.98
N ILE A 24 -15.32 8.07 4.69
CA ILE A 24 -15.82 9.33 4.10
C ILE A 24 -17.35 9.26 3.95
N PRO A 25 -18.10 10.31 4.34
CA PRO A 25 -19.55 10.37 4.14
C PRO A 25 -19.94 10.32 2.65
N GLU A 26 -21.08 9.67 2.34
CA GLU A 26 -21.49 9.30 0.98
C GLU A 26 -21.49 10.46 -0.03
N HIS A 27 -21.87 11.65 0.42
CA HIS A 27 -21.89 12.88 -0.37
C HIS A 27 -20.50 13.28 -0.94
N GLN A 28 -19.41 12.96 -0.24
CA GLN A 28 -18.05 13.36 -0.63
C GLN A 28 -17.20 12.20 -1.17
N LEU A 29 -17.78 11.02 -1.38
CA LEU A 29 -17.05 9.85 -1.88
C LEU A 29 -16.40 10.09 -3.24
N GLY A 30 -17.12 10.73 -4.17
CA GLY A 30 -16.58 11.04 -5.51
C GLY A 30 -15.36 11.97 -5.45
N THR A 31 -15.38 12.93 -4.52
CA THR A 31 -14.26 13.86 -4.31
C THR A 31 -13.07 13.15 -3.66
N ALA A 32 -13.32 12.27 -2.68
CA ALA A 32 -12.26 11.50 -2.02
C ALA A 32 -11.52 10.58 -3.02
N TYR A 33 -12.26 9.83 -3.85
CA TYR A 33 -11.64 9.02 -4.91
C TYR A 33 -10.97 9.89 -5.98
N GLY A 34 -11.56 11.03 -6.35
CA GLY A 34 -10.95 11.99 -7.28
C GLY A 34 -9.61 12.53 -6.78
N VAL A 35 -9.53 12.92 -5.51
CA VAL A 35 -8.27 13.39 -4.88
C VAL A 35 -7.24 12.27 -4.84
N MET A 36 -7.61 11.04 -4.49
CA MET A 36 -6.71 9.89 -4.48
C MET A 36 -6.14 9.57 -5.86
N GLN A 37 -6.99 9.63 -6.89
CA GLN A 37 -6.57 9.42 -8.27
C GLN A 37 -5.64 10.55 -8.73
N SER A 38 -5.94 11.79 -8.35
CA SER A 38 -5.13 12.97 -8.70
C SER A 38 -3.74 12.89 -8.09
N VAL A 39 -3.63 12.50 -6.81
CA VAL A 39 -2.34 12.30 -6.12
C VAL A 39 -1.56 11.15 -6.75
N GLN A 40 -2.22 10.05 -7.08
CA GLN A 40 -1.57 8.92 -7.77
C GLN A 40 -1.04 9.33 -9.15
N ASN A 41 -1.84 10.07 -9.93
CA ASN A 41 -1.44 10.52 -11.25
C ASN A 41 -0.28 11.54 -11.20
N LEU A 42 -0.28 12.42 -10.19
CA LEU A 42 0.83 13.34 -9.94
C LEU A 42 2.12 12.58 -9.61
N GLY A 43 2.04 11.60 -8.70
CA GLY A 43 3.19 10.77 -8.35
C GLY A 43 3.73 9.97 -9.53
N LEU A 44 2.84 9.43 -10.36
CA LEU A 44 3.22 8.71 -11.59
C LEU A 44 3.93 9.65 -12.57
N ALA A 45 3.38 10.86 -12.79
CA ALA A 45 3.99 11.87 -13.65
C ALA A 45 5.38 12.29 -13.14
N CYS A 46 5.54 12.56 -11.84
CA CYS A 46 6.84 12.91 -11.26
C CYS A 46 7.88 11.80 -11.45
N ILE A 47 7.52 10.53 -11.20
CA ILE A 47 8.45 9.41 -11.37
C ILE A 47 8.81 9.20 -12.84
N VAL A 48 7.85 9.34 -13.76
CA VAL A 48 8.10 9.21 -15.21
C VAL A 48 9.00 10.33 -15.72
N LEU A 49 8.81 11.57 -15.27
CA LEU A 49 9.68 12.70 -15.62
C LEU A 49 11.10 12.51 -15.07
N LEU A 50 11.24 12.07 -13.81
CA LEU A 50 12.54 11.75 -13.21
C LEU A 50 13.25 10.60 -13.95
N ALA A 51 12.50 9.56 -14.32
CA ALA A 51 13.01 8.44 -15.12
C ALA A 51 13.52 8.90 -16.50
N GLY A 52 12.78 9.82 -17.15
CA GLY A 52 13.20 10.46 -18.40
C GLY A 52 14.52 11.22 -18.26
N TYR A 53 14.64 12.07 -17.23
CA TYR A 53 15.88 12.81 -16.98
C TYR A 53 17.08 11.89 -16.71
N ILE A 54 16.87 10.80 -15.95
CA ILE A 54 17.94 9.84 -15.61
C ILE A 54 18.42 9.07 -16.85
N VAL A 55 17.51 8.69 -17.76
CA VAL A 55 17.89 7.94 -18.96
C VAL A 55 18.70 8.80 -19.93
N ASP A 56 18.39 10.10 -20.03
CA ASP A 56 19.08 11.02 -20.92
C ASP A 56 20.54 11.31 -20.49
N GLU A 57 20.83 11.39 -19.19
CA GLU A 57 22.20 11.66 -18.71
C GLU A 57 23.07 10.42 -18.52
N LYS A 58 22.50 9.29 -18.10
CA LYS A 58 23.28 8.15 -17.58
C LYS A 58 23.03 6.82 -18.31
N GLY A 59 22.12 6.82 -19.29
CA GLY A 59 21.75 5.64 -20.07
C GLY A 59 20.88 4.64 -19.30
N TYR A 60 20.37 3.64 -20.04
CA TYR A 60 19.38 2.67 -19.56
C TYR A 60 19.83 1.84 -18.33
N ILE A 61 21.13 1.58 -18.16
CA ILE A 61 21.65 0.77 -17.04
C ILE A 61 21.38 1.44 -15.69
N VAL A 62 21.51 2.78 -15.61
CA VAL A 62 21.27 3.52 -14.36
C VAL A 62 19.78 3.61 -14.05
N LEU A 63 18.93 3.66 -15.09
CA LEU A 63 17.48 3.58 -14.94
C LEU A 63 17.04 2.21 -14.39
N GLU A 64 17.60 1.11 -14.90
CA GLU A 64 17.32 -0.24 -14.41
C GLU A 64 17.72 -0.41 -12.94
N ILE A 65 18.89 0.11 -12.54
CA ILE A 65 19.33 0.09 -11.13
C ILE A 65 18.38 0.91 -10.26
N PHE A 66 17.88 2.06 -10.73
CA PHE A 66 16.89 2.87 -10.00
C PHE A 66 15.60 2.09 -9.73
N PHE A 67 15.03 1.44 -10.75
CA PHE A 67 13.83 0.61 -10.58
C PHE A 67 14.09 -0.63 -9.70
N LEU A 68 15.24 -1.28 -9.83
CA LEU A 68 15.63 -2.41 -8.98
C LEU A 68 15.82 -2.01 -7.51
N CYS A 69 16.43 -0.85 -7.25
CA CYS A 69 16.56 -0.27 -5.93
C CYS A 69 15.18 0.06 -5.32
N TRP A 70 14.29 0.65 -6.11
CA TRP A 70 12.92 0.94 -5.68
C TRP A 70 12.13 -0.33 -5.32
N LEU A 71 12.22 -1.38 -6.15
CA LEU A 71 11.59 -2.68 -5.89
C LEU A 71 12.17 -3.37 -4.66
N CYS A 72 13.49 -3.31 -4.46
CA CYS A 72 14.14 -3.85 -3.27
C CYS A 72 13.75 -3.11 -1.99
N TYR A 73 13.63 -1.79 -2.06
CA TYR A 73 13.15 -0.97 -0.96
C TYR A 73 11.71 -1.33 -0.57
N MET A 74 10.81 -1.42 -1.55
CA MET A 74 9.42 -1.81 -1.32
C MET A 74 9.30 -3.22 -0.74
N ARG A 75 10.11 -4.17 -1.20
CA ARG A 75 10.14 -5.53 -0.63
C ARG A 75 10.59 -5.53 0.84
N LYS A 76 11.63 -4.76 1.20
CA LYS A 76 12.08 -4.63 2.60
C LYS A 76 11.02 -3.95 3.47
N ARG A 77 10.32 -2.96 2.93
CA ARG A 77 9.26 -2.24 3.65
C ARG A 77 8.03 -3.11 3.84
N CYS A 78 7.63 -3.85 2.81
CA CYS A 78 6.54 -4.81 2.86
C CYS A 78 6.83 -5.94 3.84
N ASN A 79 8.03 -6.53 3.82
CA ASN A 79 8.41 -7.58 4.78
C ASN A 79 8.38 -7.08 6.24
N ARG A 80 8.79 -5.82 6.47
CA ARG A 80 8.72 -5.16 7.78
C ARG A 80 7.29 -4.82 8.21
N LEU A 81 6.41 -4.55 7.25
CA LEU A 81 4.97 -4.35 7.47
C LEU A 81 4.26 -5.67 7.72
N LEU A 82 4.59 -6.74 7.00
CA LEU A 82 4.04 -8.06 7.20
C LEU A 82 4.39 -8.61 8.58
N THR A 83 5.66 -8.49 9.01
CA THR A 83 6.07 -8.88 10.36
C THR A 83 5.40 -8.03 11.45
N ARG A 84 5.07 -6.76 11.17
CA ARG A 84 4.25 -5.95 12.07
C ARG A 84 2.78 -6.38 12.06
N LEU A 85 2.20 -6.68 10.90
CA LEU A 85 0.81 -7.11 10.75
C LEU A 85 0.58 -8.51 11.33
N GLU A 86 1.55 -9.42 11.22
CA GLU A 86 1.53 -10.75 11.84
C GLU A 86 1.57 -10.66 13.37
N ASN A 87 2.40 -9.77 13.93
CA ASN A 87 2.37 -9.47 15.36
C ASN A 87 1.05 -8.83 15.80
N TRP A 88 0.49 -7.92 14.99
CA TRP A 88 -0.80 -7.28 15.26
C TRP A 88 -1.99 -8.24 15.11
N SER A 89 -1.95 -9.22 14.20
CA SER A 89 -3.02 -10.23 14.06
C SER A 89 -3.01 -11.18 15.25
N HIS A 90 -1.83 -11.60 15.73
CA HIS A 90 -1.69 -12.37 16.96
C HIS A 90 -2.17 -11.60 18.19
N LEU A 91 -1.90 -10.29 18.28
CA LEU A 91 -2.37 -9.45 19.39
C LEU A 91 -3.89 -9.19 19.31
N LYS A 92 -4.43 -8.93 18.10
CA LYS A 92 -5.86 -8.68 17.86
C LYS A 92 -6.70 -9.92 18.18
N HIS A 93 -6.22 -11.12 17.85
CA HIS A 93 -6.89 -12.37 18.21
C HIS A 93 -6.90 -12.60 19.73
N ARG A 94 -5.83 -12.21 20.45
CA ARG A 94 -5.79 -12.26 21.92
C ARG A 94 -6.71 -11.22 22.59
N PHE A 95 -6.85 -10.03 22.01
CA PHE A 95 -7.73 -8.97 22.54
C PHE A 95 -9.22 -9.19 22.24
N LEU A 96 -9.57 -9.67 21.05
CA LEU A 96 -10.96 -9.94 20.66
C LEU A 96 -11.56 -11.16 21.40
N MET A 97 -10.76 -12.16 21.74
CA MET A 97 -11.19 -13.24 22.63
C MET A 97 -11.54 -12.71 24.02
N ASN A 98 -10.72 -11.82 24.60
CA ASN A 98 -10.96 -11.29 25.95
C ASN A 98 -12.19 -10.36 26.03
N GLN A 99 -12.49 -9.60 24.97
CA GLN A 99 -13.70 -8.76 24.88
C GLN A 99 -14.99 -9.57 24.61
N ARG A 100 -14.91 -10.74 23.97
CA ARG A 100 -16.09 -11.63 23.78
C ARG A 100 -16.62 -12.22 25.08
N TYR A 101 -15.79 -12.39 26.12
CA TYR A 101 -16.25 -12.88 27.43
C TYR A 101 -16.97 -11.80 28.26
N ILE A 102 -16.65 -10.51 28.07
CA ILE A 102 -17.22 -9.41 28.87
C ILE A 102 -18.59 -8.98 28.34
N ILE A 103 -18.85 -9.12 27.04
CA ILE A 103 -20.13 -8.75 26.41
C ILE A 103 -21.19 -9.86 26.49
N PHE A 104 -20.81 -11.13 26.69
CA PHE A 104 -21.76 -12.25 26.85
C PHE A 104 -22.14 -12.52 28.32
N SER A 105 -21.63 -11.73 29.26
CA SER A 105 -21.91 -11.82 30.70
C SER A 105 -22.56 -10.54 31.27
N LYS A 106 -23.20 -9.75 30.41
CA LYS A 106 -24.14 -8.67 30.74
C LYS A 106 -25.31 -8.74 29.78
#